data_AF-F8NEF2-F1
#
_entry.id   AF-F8NEF2-F1
#
_cell.length_a   1.000
_cell.length_b   1.000
_cell.length_c   1.000
_cell.angle_alpha   90.00
_cell.angle_beta   90.00
_cell.angle_gamma   90.00
#
_symmetry.space_group_name_H-M   'P 1'
#
loop_
_entity.id
_entity.type
_entity.pdbx_description
1 polymer ?
#
loop_
_entity_poly.entity_id
_entity_poly.type
_entity_poly.pdbx_seq_one_letter_code
_entity_poly.pdbx_strand_id
1 'polypeptide(L)'
;MFCGCLSGQLAAQEEKQKRRKKGQLNSDGLPRLLTGDEFYNRVLEHQTILDAAKAAQEDCCKQKEEQSGALTEWKKLKKLRKTRNTAHREAYHEAMHLWKEESNLAKQERRWVGWAKPKLGKLESQAPKPGPVQGEGDKTSKGNGEVTGSEDEQNDENVDGMESDGESAEE
;
A
#
# COMPACT_ATOMS: atom_id res chain seq x y z
N MET A 1 -27.49 -6.06 -16.14
CA MET A 1 -26.13 -6.35 -15.64
C MET A 1 -25.81 -7.84 -15.72
N PHE A 2 -25.91 -8.45 -16.91
CA PHE A 2 -25.72 -9.90 -17.11
C PHE A 2 -24.47 -10.22 -17.96
N CYS A 3 -24.08 -9.28 -18.82
CA CYS A 3 -22.96 -9.44 -19.75
C CYS A 3 -21.59 -9.50 -19.07
N GLY A 4 -21.41 -8.82 -17.91
CA GLY A 4 -20.12 -8.78 -17.21
C GLY A 4 -19.70 -10.11 -16.58
N CYS A 5 -20.66 -10.84 -15.98
CA CYS A 5 -20.41 -12.15 -15.38
C CYS A 5 -20.15 -13.21 -16.46
N LEU A 6 -20.94 -13.20 -17.54
CA LEU A 6 -20.74 -14.08 -18.69
C LEU A 6 -19.41 -13.83 -19.41
N SER A 7 -19.01 -12.57 -19.61
CA SER A 7 -17.72 -12.25 -20.20
C SER A 7 -16.55 -12.71 -19.32
N GLY A 8 -16.68 -12.61 -18.00
CA GLY A 8 -15.67 -13.10 -17.06
C GLY A 8 -15.54 -14.63 -17.08
N GLN A 9 -16.67 -15.35 -17.15
CA GLN A 9 -16.68 -16.81 -17.27
C GLN A 9 -16.08 -17.29 -18.59
N LEU A 10 -16.42 -16.63 -19.70
CA LEU A 10 -15.85 -16.93 -21.02
C LEU A 10 -14.34 -16.67 -21.06
N ALA A 11 -13.88 -15.52 -20.57
CA ALA A 11 -12.44 -15.21 -20.49
C ALA A 11 -11.68 -16.23 -19.63
N ALA A 12 -12.23 -16.61 -18.47
CA ALA A 12 -11.63 -17.63 -17.61
C ALA A 12 -11.59 -19.01 -18.28
N GLN A 13 -12.59 -19.35 -19.09
CA GLN A 13 -12.64 -20.58 -19.85
C GLN A 13 -11.63 -20.58 -21.00
N GLU A 14 -11.51 -19.48 -21.74
CA GLU A 14 -10.51 -19.29 -22.79
C GLU A 14 -9.09 -19.37 -22.23
N GLU A 15 -8.82 -18.71 -21.10
CA GLU A 15 -7.53 -18.80 -20.41
C GLU A 15 -7.21 -20.22 -19.94
N LYS A 16 -8.21 -20.97 -19.44
CA LYS A 16 -8.04 -22.40 -19.11
C LYS A 16 -7.72 -23.24 -20.35
N GLN A 17 -8.34 -22.95 -21.49
CA GLN A 17 -8.06 -23.66 -22.75
C GLN A 17 -6.67 -23.32 -23.29
N LYS A 18 -6.23 -22.06 -23.23
CA LYS A 18 -4.86 -21.65 -23.61
C LYS A 18 -3.81 -22.33 -22.73
N ARG A 19 -4.06 -22.46 -21.42
CA ARG A 19 -3.16 -23.16 -20.49
C ARG A 19 -3.06 -24.66 -20.78
N ARG A 20 -4.15 -25.30 -21.21
CA ARG A 20 -4.14 -26.73 -21.63
C ARG A 20 -3.28 -26.98 -22.86
N LYS A 21 -3.15 -26.00 -23.75
CA LYS A 21 -2.30 -26.03 -24.95
C LYS A 21 -0.85 -25.63 -24.68
N LYS A 22 -0.53 -25.15 -23.49
CA LYS A 22 0.82 -24.69 -23.12
C LYS A 22 1.75 -25.91 -23.04
N GLY A 23 2.79 -25.94 -23.88
CA GLY A 23 3.74 -27.06 -23.98
C GLY A 23 3.36 -28.13 -25.01
N GLN A 24 2.25 -27.97 -25.74
CA GLN A 24 1.96 -28.82 -26.90
C GLN A 24 2.56 -28.20 -28.17
N LEU A 25 3.33 -29.01 -28.92
CA LEU A 25 3.82 -28.63 -30.24
C LEU A 25 2.62 -28.37 -31.17
N ASN A 26 1.59 -29.22 -31.14
CA ASN A 26 0.40 -29.10 -31.97
C ASN A 26 -0.78 -28.44 -31.22
N SER A 27 -1.33 -27.37 -31.77
CA SER A 27 -2.38 -26.53 -31.16
C SER A 27 -3.77 -27.18 -31.05
N ASP A 28 -3.99 -28.24 -31.81
CA ASP A 28 -5.30 -28.84 -32.04
C ASP A 28 -5.46 -30.17 -31.28
N GLY A 29 -4.40 -30.63 -30.61
CA GLY A 29 -4.40 -31.86 -29.81
C GLY A 29 -4.50 -33.16 -30.61
N LEU A 30 -4.66 -33.08 -31.94
CA LEU A 30 -4.72 -34.23 -32.82
C LEU A 30 -3.30 -34.67 -33.28
N PRO A 31 -3.05 -35.99 -33.38
CA PRO A 31 -1.83 -36.50 -33.99
C PRO A 31 -1.75 -36.01 -35.44
N ARG A 32 -0.66 -35.34 -35.79
CA ARG A 32 -0.39 -34.88 -37.16
C ARG A 32 1.00 -35.34 -37.55
N LEU A 33 1.11 -36.00 -38.69
CA LEU A 33 2.41 -36.32 -39.29
C LEU A 33 2.94 -35.02 -39.90
N LEU A 34 4.03 -34.49 -39.34
CA LEU A 34 4.72 -33.31 -39.83
C LEU A 34 5.86 -33.75 -40.73
N THR A 35 6.10 -32.99 -41.80
CA THR A 35 7.32 -33.14 -42.61
C THR A 35 8.52 -32.71 -41.75
N GLY A 36 9.71 -33.28 -41.98
CA GLY A 36 10.90 -33.02 -41.14
C GLY A 36 11.19 -31.53 -40.92
N ASP A 37 11.07 -30.72 -41.98
CA ASP A 37 11.28 -29.27 -41.94
C ASP A 37 10.18 -28.55 -41.13
N GLU A 38 8.92 -28.99 -41.26
CA GLU A 38 7.79 -28.42 -40.51
C GLU A 38 7.92 -28.70 -39.01
N PHE A 39 8.38 -29.90 -38.65
CA PHE A 39 8.67 -30.25 -37.27
C PHE A 39 9.82 -29.39 -36.71
N TYR A 40 10.92 -29.27 -37.46
CA TYR A 40 12.08 -28.48 -37.06
C TYR A 40 11.73 -27.01 -36.80
N ASN A 41 11.03 -26.38 -37.74
CA ASN A 41 10.60 -24.99 -37.61
C ASN A 41 9.71 -24.78 -36.36
N ARG A 42 8.80 -25.72 -36.09
CA ARG A 42 7.88 -25.62 -34.95
C ARG A 42 8.56 -25.82 -33.59
N VAL A 43 9.59 -26.66 -33.54
CA VAL A 43 10.44 -26.80 -32.34
C VAL A 43 11.22 -25.52 -32.09
N LEU A 44 11.79 -24.90 -33.14
CA LEU A 44 12.47 -23.61 -33.02
C LEU A 44 11.52 -22.52 -32.52
N GLU A 45 10.34 -22.38 -33.12
CA GLU A 45 9.33 -21.40 -32.67
C GLU A 45 8.99 -21.60 -31.20
N HIS A 46 8.70 -22.84 -30.78
CA HIS A 46 8.40 -23.12 -29.38
C HIS A 46 9.56 -22.75 -28.44
N GLN A 47 10.80 -23.05 -28.83
CA GLN A 47 11.99 -22.68 -28.07
C GLN A 47 12.14 -21.15 -27.95
N THR A 48 11.97 -20.42 -29.06
CA THR A 48 12.03 -18.95 -29.06
C THR A 48 10.95 -18.33 -28.17
N ILE A 49 9.73 -18.88 -28.17
CA ILE A 49 8.65 -18.43 -27.29
C ILE A 49 8.97 -18.70 -25.83
N LEU A 50 9.52 -19.89 -25.51
CA LEU A 50 9.92 -20.22 -24.14
C LEU A 50 11.03 -19.30 -23.64
N ASP A 51 12.03 -19.02 -24.45
CA ASP A 51 13.15 -18.17 -24.06
C ASP A 51 12.70 -16.71 -23.92
N ALA A 52 11.86 -16.22 -24.82
CA ALA A 52 11.22 -14.90 -24.69
C ALA A 52 10.34 -14.80 -23.43
N ALA A 53 9.57 -15.85 -23.11
CA ALA A 53 8.73 -15.88 -21.90
C ALA A 53 9.56 -15.90 -20.61
N LYS A 54 10.68 -16.63 -20.58
CA LYS A 54 11.62 -16.63 -19.45
C LYS A 54 12.25 -15.26 -19.26
N ALA A 55 12.74 -14.63 -20.33
CA ALA A 55 13.30 -13.28 -20.27
C ALA A 55 12.28 -12.27 -19.73
N ALA A 56 11.05 -12.28 -20.27
CA ALA A 56 9.96 -11.42 -19.79
C ALA A 56 9.59 -11.67 -18.32
N GLN A 57 9.65 -12.93 -17.87
CA GLN A 57 9.44 -13.28 -16.46
C GLN A 57 10.54 -12.72 -15.57
N GLU A 58 11.81 -12.88 -15.96
CA GLU A 58 12.96 -12.37 -15.20
C GLU A 58 12.90 -10.85 -15.05
N ASP A 59 12.57 -10.13 -16.12
CA ASP A 59 12.43 -8.67 -16.07
C ASP A 59 11.26 -8.23 -15.19
N CYS A 60 10.13 -8.94 -15.25
CA CYS A 60 8.99 -8.72 -14.35
C CYS A 60 9.35 -8.99 -12.88
N CYS A 61 10.14 -10.03 -12.60
CA CYS A 61 10.62 -10.33 -11.26
C CYS A 61 11.55 -9.21 -10.74
N LYS A 62 12.54 -8.78 -11.53
CA LYS A 62 13.46 -7.70 -11.17
C LYS A 62 12.72 -6.39 -10.86
N GLN A 63 11.78 -6.01 -11.72
CA GLN A 63 10.97 -4.80 -11.52
C GLN A 63 10.15 -4.85 -10.23
N LYS A 64 9.56 -6.01 -9.92
CA LYS A 64 8.81 -6.20 -8.65
C LYS A 64 9.72 -6.12 -7.45
N GLU A 65 10.92 -6.68 -7.53
CA GLU A 65 11.91 -6.63 -6.45
C GLU A 65 12.30 -5.19 -6.15
N GLU A 66 12.67 -4.40 -7.17
CA GLU A 66 12.99 -2.98 -7.04
C GLU A 66 11.85 -2.17 -6.42
N GLN A 67 10.62 -2.34 -6.92
CA GLN A 67 9.44 -1.66 -6.37
C GLN A 67 9.17 -2.06 -4.92
N SER A 68 9.34 -3.34 -4.59
CA SER A 68 9.13 -3.84 -3.23
C SER A 68 10.18 -3.25 -2.27
N GLY A 69 11.44 -3.18 -2.69
CA GLY A 69 12.52 -2.51 -1.97
C GLY A 69 12.18 -1.05 -1.67
N ALA A 70 11.89 -0.25 -2.70
CA ALA A 70 11.51 1.15 -2.55
C ALA A 70 10.28 1.35 -1.64
N LEU A 71 9.29 0.47 -1.74
CA LEU A 71 8.10 0.53 -0.89
C LEU A 71 8.42 0.23 0.58
N THR A 72 9.32 -0.71 0.86
CA THR A 72 9.73 -1.02 2.25
C THR A 72 10.48 0.15 2.89
N GLU A 73 11.37 0.80 2.15
CA GLU A 73 12.10 1.98 2.62
C GLU A 73 11.14 3.15 2.87
N TRP A 74 10.21 3.39 1.94
CA TRP A 74 9.18 4.42 2.11
C TRP A 74 8.31 4.16 3.36
N LYS A 75 7.93 2.90 3.62
CA LYS A 75 7.20 2.52 4.84
C LYS A 75 8.02 2.82 6.11
N LYS A 76 9.32 2.52 6.13
CA LYS A 76 10.22 2.81 7.26
C LYS A 76 10.29 4.32 7.52
N LEU A 77 10.52 5.12 6.48
CA LEU A 77 10.56 6.58 6.58
C LEU A 77 9.21 7.16 7.06
N LYS A 78 8.09 6.63 6.55
CA LYS A 78 6.75 7.03 6.99
C LYS A 78 6.55 6.79 8.49
N LYS A 79 7.03 5.66 9.03
CA LYS A 79 6.96 5.35 10.47
C LYS A 79 7.80 6.34 11.28
N LEU A 80 9.06 6.57 10.91
CA LEU A 80 9.94 7.53 11.58
C LEU A 80 9.39 8.96 11.58
N ARG A 81 8.81 9.40 10.46
CA ARG A 81 8.15 10.71 10.40
C ARG A 81 6.95 10.78 11.33
N LYS A 82 6.14 9.72 11.41
CA LYS A 82 5.00 9.67 12.34
C LYS A 82 5.47 9.80 13.78
N THR A 83 6.51 9.06 14.19
CA THR A 83 7.03 9.14 15.56
C THR A 83 7.56 10.54 15.89
N ARG A 84 8.29 11.19 14.98
CA ARG A 84 8.74 12.59 15.15
C ARG A 84 7.58 13.57 15.28
N ASN A 85 6.57 13.45 14.42
CA ASN A 85 5.40 14.32 14.48
C ASN A 85 4.58 14.10 15.75
N THR A 86 4.51 12.86 16.26
CA THR A 86 3.88 12.55 17.54
C THR A 86 4.64 13.22 18.69
N ALA A 87 5.95 13.02 18.78
CA ALA A 87 6.78 13.65 19.81
C ALA A 87 6.68 15.20 19.77
N HIS A 88 6.63 15.79 18.57
CA HIS A 88 6.44 17.24 18.42
C HIS A 88 5.06 17.72 18.92
N ARG A 89 4.02 16.90 18.78
CA ARG A 89 2.70 17.22 19.33
C ARG A 89 2.68 17.09 20.85
N GLU A 90 3.26 16.02 21.38
CA GLU A 90 3.36 15.78 22.82
C GLU A 90 4.10 16.93 23.53
N ALA A 91 5.28 17.30 23.04
CA ALA A 91 6.04 18.43 23.59
C ALA A 91 5.25 19.76 23.54
N TYR A 92 4.44 19.96 22.49
CA TYR A 92 3.55 21.12 22.42
C TYR A 92 2.41 21.04 23.45
N HIS A 93 1.80 19.87 23.65
CA HIS A 93 0.76 19.66 24.65
C HIS A 93 1.29 19.88 26.06
N GLU A 94 2.47 19.37 26.38
CA GLU A 94 3.15 19.59 27.67
C GLU A 94 3.46 21.07 27.88
N ALA A 95 4.07 21.74 26.90
CA ALA A 95 4.34 23.18 26.99
C ALA A 95 3.05 24.00 27.17
N MET A 96 1.99 23.61 26.48
CA MET A 96 0.66 24.23 26.62
C MET A 96 0.05 24.01 27.99
N HIS A 97 0.23 22.83 28.58
CA HIS A 97 -0.22 22.51 29.92
C HIS A 97 0.47 23.40 30.97
N LEU A 98 1.81 23.43 30.94
CA LEU A 98 2.63 24.27 31.83
C LEU A 98 2.28 25.75 31.67
N TRP A 99 2.10 26.22 30.44
CA TRP A 99 1.69 27.60 30.18
C TRP A 99 0.30 27.91 30.74
N LYS A 100 -0.63 26.95 30.73
CA LYS A 100 -1.97 27.12 31.28
C LYS A 100 -1.94 27.18 32.81
N GLU A 101 -1.15 26.32 33.45
CA GLU A 101 -0.93 26.34 34.90
C GLU A 101 -0.33 27.67 35.35
N GLU A 102 0.77 28.10 34.74
CA GLU A 102 1.42 29.38 35.01
C GLU A 102 0.48 30.56 34.73
N SER A 103 -0.29 30.50 33.63
CA SER A 103 -1.27 31.53 33.33
C SER A 103 -2.37 31.62 34.37
N ASN A 104 -2.75 30.51 34.99
CA ASN A 104 -3.74 30.52 36.06
C ASN A 104 -3.14 31.07 37.37
N LEU A 105 -1.90 30.69 37.71
CA LEU A 105 -1.19 31.24 38.87
C LEU A 105 -0.98 32.76 38.74
N ALA A 106 -0.50 33.23 37.60
CA ALA A 106 -0.31 34.67 37.36
C ALA A 106 -1.64 35.45 37.50
N LYS A 107 -2.77 34.86 37.07
CA LYS A 107 -4.10 35.47 37.28
C LYS A 107 -4.46 35.56 38.76
N GLN A 108 -4.22 34.50 39.54
CA GLN A 108 -4.47 34.49 40.99
C GLN A 108 -3.62 35.56 41.71
N GLU A 109 -2.35 35.68 41.33
CA GLU A 109 -1.41 36.67 41.88
C GLU A 109 -1.61 38.09 41.30
N ARG A 110 -2.53 38.26 40.34
CA ARG A 110 -2.75 39.50 39.57
C ARG A 110 -1.48 40.02 38.86
N ARG A 111 -0.62 39.10 38.45
CA ARG A 111 0.59 39.36 37.66
C ARG A 111 0.33 39.07 36.17
N TRP A 112 1.21 39.60 35.33
CA TRP A 112 1.21 39.30 33.90
C TRP A 112 2.08 38.07 33.64
N VAL A 113 1.63 37.17 32.77
CA VAL A 113 2.41 36.01 32.34
C VAL A 113 3.58 36.51 31.49
N GLY A 114 4.81 36.31 31.97
CA GLY A 114 6.01 36.83 31.32
C GLY A 114 6.38 36.13 30.01
N TRP A 115 5.82 34.94 29.74
CA TRP A 115 6.17 34.12 28.58
C TRP A 115 5.00 33.99 27.60
N ALA A 116 5.34 33.95 26.31
CA ALA A 116 4.35 33.83 25.24
C ALA A 116 3.70 32.44 25.22
N LYS A 117 2.43 32.39 24.80
CA LYS A 117 1.71 31.13 24.60
C LYS A 117 2.45 30.24 23.58
N PRO A 118 2.73 28.97 23.91
CA PRO A 118 3.32 28.03 22.96
C PRO A 118 2.52 27.93 21.66
N LYS A 119 3.21 27.68 20.55
CA LYS A 119 2.59 27.50 19.23
C LYS A 119 3.08 26.19 18.61
N LEU A 120 2.17 25.44 18.03
CA LEU A 120 2.54 24.24 17.27
C LEU A 120 3.13 24.67 15.92
N GLY A 121 4.40 24.38 15.70
CA GLY A 121 5.08 24.59 14.43
C GLY A 121 4.53 23.72 13.29
N LYS A 122 5.10 23.89 12.10
CA LYS A 122 4.76 23.06 10.93
C LYS A 122 5.27 21.63 11.15
N LEU A 123 4.39 20.65 11.04
CA LEU A 123 4.74 19.23 11.10
C LEU A 123 5.42 18.77 9.80
N GLU A 124 6.21 17.70 9.89
CA GLU A 124 6.87 17.10 8.72
C GLU A 124 5.81 16.56 7.74
N SER A 125 5.90 16.99 6.48
CA SER A 125 5.00 16.59 5.40
C SER A 125 5.27 15.17 4.91
N GLN A 126 4.32 14.58 4.17
CA GLN A 126 4.50 13.24 3.60
C GLN A 126 5.38 13.28 2.36
N ALA A 127 6.40 12.42 2.31
CA ALA A 127 7.09 12.11 1.06
C ALA A 127 6.15 11.38 0.09
N PRO A 128 6.19 11.69 -1.22
CA PRO A 128 5.36 11.04 -2.20
C PRO A 128 5.55 9.53 -2.15
N LYS A 129 4.45 8.78 -2.30
CA LYS A 129 4.52 7.31 -2.36
C LYS A 129 5.15 6.91 -3.70
N PRO A 130 6.09 5.95 -3.73
CA PRO A 130 6.55 5.40 -5.00
C PRO A 130 5.33 4.85 -5.77
N GLY A 131 5.14 5.36 -6.99
CA GLY A 131 4.02 4.99 -7.85
C GLY A 131 4.21 3.61 -8.45
N PRO A 132 3.13 2.95 -8.89
CA PRO A 132 3.26 1.77 -9.74
C PRO A 132 3.95 2.19 -11.03
N VAL A 133 5.02 1.48 -11.44
CA VAL A 133 5.61 1.69 -12.76
C VAL A 133 4.55 1.28 -13.78
N GLN A 134 3.88 2.25 -14.40
CA GLN A 134 3.02 2.00 -15.55
C GLN A 134 3.94 1.60 -16.70
N GLY A 135 4.00 0.31 -17.02
CA GLY A 135 4.51 -0.12 -18.31
C GLY A 135 3.61 0.48 -19.39
N GLU A 136 4.20 1.23 -20.34
CA GLU A 136 3.53 1.58 -21.58
C GLU A 136 3.21 0.28 -22.33
N GLY A 137 1.97 -0.20 -22.20
CA GLY A 137 1.56 -1.49 -22.71
C GLY A 137 0.05 -1.66 -22.64
N ASP A 138 -0.62 -1.07 -23.63
CA ASP A 138 -1.97 -1.32 -24.13
C ASP A 138 -3.17 -1.33 -23.17
N LYS A 139 -4.21 -0.59 -23.56
CA LYS A 139 -5.44 -0.41 -22.79
C LYS A 139 -6.32 -1.65 -22.89
N THR A 140 -6.31 -2.52 -21.88
CA THR A 140 -7.51 -3.29 -21.53
C THR A 140 -7.69 -3.42 -20.02
N SER A 141 -8.74 -2.75 -19.52
CA SER A 141 -9.16 -2.69 -18.13
C SER A 141 -9.95 -3.96 -17.73
N LYS A 142 -9.58 -4.62 -16.61
CA LYS A 142 -10.46 -4.84 -15.44
C LYS A 142 -9.90 -5.85 -14.42
N GLY A 143 -9.69 -5.31 -13.21
CA GLY A 143 -10.02 -5.85 -11.89
C GLY A 143 -9.94 -7.35 -11.64
N ASN A 144 -9.04 -7.72 -10.71
CA ASN A 144 -9.44 -8.66 -9.66
C ASN A 144 -8.80 -8.26 -8.33
N GLY A 145 -9.64 -8.22 -7.29
CA GLY A 145 -9.32 -7.72 -5.97
C GLY A 145 -8.24 -8.55 -5.28
N GLU A 146 -7.21 -7.85 -4.82
CA GLU A 146 -6.26 -8.35 -3.85
C GLU A 146 -6.98 -8.36 -2.49
N VAL A 147 -7.31 -9.55 -1.99
CA VAL A 147 -7.69 -9.71 -0.58
C VAL A 147 -6.40 -9.63 0.23
N THR A 148 -5.95 -8.40 0.53
CA THR A 148 -4.99 -8.20 1.61
C THR A 148 -5.78 -8.25 2.91
N GLY A 149 -5.77 -9.42 3.57
CA GLY A 149 -6.13 -9.50 4.98
C GLY A 149 -5.21 -8.54 5.76
N SER A 150 -5.77 -7.39 6.11
CA SER A 150 -5.17 -6.41 7.02
C SER A 150 -6.02 -6.43 8.29
N GLU A 151 -5.88 -7.49 9.07
CA GLU A 151 -6.27 -7.49 10.46
C GLU A 151 -5.25 -6.63 11.20
N ASP A 152 -5.57 -5.35 11.39
CA ASP A 152 -5.12 -4.57 12.55
C ASP A 152 -5.97 -3.28 12.61
N GLU A 153 -7.26 -3.47 12.89
CA GLU A 153 -8.09 -2.42 13.47
C GLU A 153 -7.92 -2.47 14.99
N GLN A 154 -6.88 -1.80 15.49
CA GLN A 154 -6.91 -1.29 16.86
C GLN A 154 -7.47 0.12 16.81
N ASN A 155 -8.79 0.17 17.00
CA ASN A 155 -9.56 1.36 17.29
C ASN A 155 -9.15 1.87 18.68
N ASP A 156 -8.35 2.92 18.73
CA ASP A 156 -7.97 3.63 19.95
C ASP A 156 -8.84 4.88 20.06
N GLU A 157 -10.08 4.69 20.53
CA GLU A 157 -10.94 5.75 21.04
C GLU A 157 -11.03 5.60 22.56
N ASN A 158 -9.92 5.88 23.26
CA ASN A 158 -9.99 6.27 24.66
C ASN A 158 -10.54 7.71 24.74
N VAL A 159 -11.86 7.82 24.84
CA VAL A 159 -12.54 9.02 25.37
C VAL A 159 -12.31 9.03 26.88
N ASP A 160 -11.26 9.72 27.30
CA ASP A 160 -11.00 10.03 28.71
C ASP A 160 -11.96 11.15 29.15
N GLY A 161 -13.20 10.75 29.44
CA GLY A 161 -14.19 11.55 30.15
C GLY A 161 -13.90 11.53 31.64
N MET A 162 -12.90 12.28 32.08
CA MET A 162 -12.60 12.50 33.49
C MET A 162 -13.52 13.59 34.06
N GLU A 163 -14.76 13.23 34.41
CA GLU A 163 -15.61 14.04 35.29
C GLU A 163 -15.14 13.84 36.73
N SER A 164 -14.24 14.72 37.18
CA SER A 164 -13.85 14.86 38.58
C SER A 164 -14.71 15.94 39.22
N ASP A 165 -15.94 15.58 39.62
CA ASP A 165 -16.72 16.40 40.54
C ASP A 165 -16.15 16.23 41.95
N GLY A 166 -15.47 17.28 42.40
CA GLY A 166 -15.11 17.46 43.79
C GLY A 166 -16.31 17.96 44.58
N GLU A 167 -16.67 17.22 45.63
CA GLU A 167 -17.49 17.74 46.71
C GLU A 167 -16.73 17.57 48.04
N SER A 168 -16.15 18.68 48.49
CA SER A 168 -15.76 18.87 49.88
C SER A 168 -17.02 18.93 50.73
N ALA A 169 -17.12 18.06 51.72
CA ALA A 169 -17.99 18.29 52.87
C ALA A 169 -17.10 18.40 54.12
N GLU A 170 -17.04 19.62 54.61
CA GLU A 170 -16.45 20.02 55.87
C GLU A 170 -17.53 19.85 56.95
N GLU A 171 -17.27 19.03 57.98
CA GLU A 171 -17.72 19.27 59.36
C GLU A 171 -16.91 18.42 60.36
#